data_AF-F0G8A3-F1
#
_entry.id   AF-F0G8A3-F1
#
_cell.length_a   1.000
_cell.length_b   1.000
_cell.length_c   1.000
_cell.angle_alpha   90.00
_cell.angle_beta   90.00
_cell.angle_gamma   90.00
#
_symmetry.space_group_name_H-M   'P 1'
#
loop_
_entity.id
_entity.type
_entity.pdbx_description
1 polymer ?
#
loop_
_entity_poly.entity_id
_entity_poly.type
_entity_poly.pdbx_seq_one_letter_code
_entity_poly.pdbx_strand_id
1 'polypeptide(L)'
;ALTLAGNGAKLDIGAATTPQMTRALSGTAGSTVNLGGNTLTVAGPAGGNFGGTIAGTGGFTVQGGGTQTLSGANTYTGDTT
;
A
#
# COMPACT_ATOMS: atom_id res chain seq x y z
N ALA A 1 2.17 -11.70 2.92
CA ALA A 1 1.67 -10.48 3.59
C ALA A 1 2.88 -9.60 3.80
N LEU A 2 2.75 -8.29 3.58
CA LEU A 2 3.82 -7.31 3.77
C LEU A 2 3.53 -6.51 5.05
N THR A 3 4.53 -6.41 5.93
CA THR A 3 4.44 -5.63 7.16
C THR A 3 5.56 -4.60 7.20
N LEU A 4 5.20 -3.32 7.29
CA LEU A 4 6.13 -2.21 7.55
C LEU A 4 6.12 -1.94 9.06
N ALA A 5 7.07 -2.55 9.78
CA ALA A 5 7.17 -2.41 11.22
C ALA A 5 8.08 -1.23 11.60
N GLY A 6 7.51 -0.23 12.27
CA GLY A 6 8.26 0.87 12.87
C GLY A 6 8.25 2.18 12.09
N ASN A 7 8.68 3.23 12.79
CA ASN A 7 8.81 4.58 12.24
C ASN A 7 9.96 4.61 11.21
N GLY A 8 9.69 5.12 10.01
CA GLY A 8 10.65 5.16 8.90
C GLY A 8 10.64 3.93 7.99
N ALA A 9 9.88 2.87 8.31
CA ALA A 9 9.74 1.72 7.42
C ALA A 9 9.08 2.15 6.10
N LYS A 10 9.75 1.89 4.96
CA LYS A 10 9.33 2.36 3.65
C LYS A 10 9.20 1.22 2.65
N LEU A 11 8.06 1.14 1.96
CA LEU A 11 7.93 0.47 0.68
C LEU A 11 8.03 1.53 -0.41
N ASP A 12 8.98 1.39 -1.34
CA ASP A 12 9.07 2.25 -2.51
C ASP A 12 8.94 1.40 -3.77
N ILE A 13 7.88 1.64 -4.54
CA ILE A 13 7.64 0.97 -5.82
C ILE A 13 7.72 1.97 -6.99
N GLY A 14 8.20 3.19 -6.78
CA GLY A 14 8.17 4.22 -7.82
C GLY A 14 9.05 3.93 -9.04
N ALA A 15 10.10 3.12 -8.89
CA ALA A 15 10.95 2.65 -9.99
C ALA A 15 10.61 1.23 -10.48
N ALA A 16 9.51 0.65 -9.98
CA ALA A 16 9.09 -0.68 -10.42
C ALA A 16 8.68 -0.66 -11.90
N THR A 17 9.09 -1.69 -12.64
CA THR A 17 8.76 -1.89 -14.07
C THR A 17 7.73 -3.00 -14.29
N THR A 18 7.35 -3.69 -13.22
CA THR A 18 6.36 -4.78 -13.24
C THR A 18 5.27 -4.51 -12.20
N PRO A 19 4.05 -5.05 -12.40
CA PRO A 19 2.96 -4.91 -11.43
C PRO A 19 3.37 -5.38 -10.04
N GLN A 20 3.03 -4.59 -9.01
CA GLN A 20 3.37 -4.89 -7.62
C GLN A 20 2.15 -5.44 -6.90
N MET A 21 2.28 -6.65 -6.34
CA MET A 21 1.19 -7.34 -5.66
C MET A 21 1.65 -7.89 -4.30
N THR A 22 0.78 -7.75 -3.29
CA THR A 22 0.92 -8.40 -1.98
C THR A 22 -0.39 -9.03 -1.55
N ARG A 23 -0.35 -9.99 -0.63
CA ARG A 23 -1.56 -10.60 -0.04
C ARG A 23 -2.19 -9.72 1.04
N ALA A 24 -1.42 -8.82 1.65
CA ALA A 24 -1.88 -7.94 2.72
C ALA A 24 -0.86 -6.82 2.87
N LEU A 25 -1.31 -5.63 3.27
CA LEU A 25 -0.44 -4.53 3.68
C LEU A 25 -0.77 -4.17 5.13
N SER A 26 0.22 -4.33 6.01
CA SER A 26 0.13 -3.92 7.41
C SER A 26 1.25 -2.96 7.76
N GLY A 27 0.98 -2.01 8.64
CA GLY A 27 1.99 -1.04 9.08
C GLY A 27 1.44 -0.04 10.08
N THR A 28 2.35 0.61 10.81
CA THR A 28 2.02 1.55 11.88
C THR A 28 2.18 3.00 11.41
N ALA A 29 1.73 3.96 12.23
CA ALA A 29 2.07 5.36 12.03
C ALA A 29 3.60 5.53 11.90
N GLY A 30 4.02 6.40 11.00
CA GLY A 30 5.44 6.60 10.65
C GLY A 30 5.97 5.64 9.57
N SER A 31 5.22 4.60 9.18
CA SER A 31 5.53 3.83 7.97
C SER A 31 5.06 4.56 6.71
N THR A 32 5.71 4.31 5.58
CA THR A 32 5.40 4.97 4.30
C THR A 32 5.35 3.98 3.13
N VAL A 33 4.38 4.15 2.25
CA VAL A 33 4.33 3.54 0.91
C VAL A 33 4.46 4.65 -0.11
N ASN A 34 5.52 4.60 -0.92
CA ASN A 34 5.68 5.44 -2.10
C ASN A 34 5.32 4.64 -3.35
N LEU A 35 4.19 4.98 -3.96
CA LEU A 35 3.70 4.37 -5.20
C LEU A 35 4.48 4.86 -6.42
N GLY A 36 5.10 6.04 -6.35
CA GLY A 36 5.56 6.75 -7.55
C GLY A 36 4.42 6.85 -8.56
N GLY A 37 4.63 6.38 -9.80
CA GLY A 37 3.59 6.28 -10.83
C GLY A 37 2.88 4.92 -10.91
N ASN A 38 3.14 3.98 -9.99
CA ASN A 38 2.74 2.59 -10.11
C ASN A 38 1.54 2.24 -9.22
N THR A 39 0.82 1.18 -9.60
CA THR A 39 -0.29 0.65 -8.80
C THR A 39 0.19 -0.47 -7.88
N LEU A 40 -0.14 -0.37 -6.59
CA LEU A 40 0.01 -1.46 -5.63
C LEU A 40 -1.29 -2.24 -5.50
N THR A 41 -1.24 -3.55 -5.75
CA THR A 41 -2.39 -4.43 -5.59
C THR A 41 -2.31 -5.27 -4.31
N VAL A 42 -3.32 -5.20 -3.45
CA VAL A 42 -3.51 -6.09 -2.31
C VAL A 42 -4.55 -7.14 -2.67
N ALA A 43 -4.13 -8.40 -2.85
CA ALA A 43 -4.93 -9.47 -3.47
C ALA A 43 -5.19 -10.69 -2.54
N GLY A 44 -5.15 -10.53 -1.22
CA GLY A 44 -5.33 -11.65 -0.29
C GLY A 44 -6.70 -11.71 0.36
N PRO A 45 -7.10 -12.90 0.87
CA PRO A 45 -8.43 -13.15 1.39
C PRO A 45 -8.74 -12.47 2.73
N ALA A 46 -7.71 -11.97 3.42
CA ALA A 46 -7.86 -11.27 4.70
C ALA A 46 -7.67 -9.75 4.57
N GLY A 47 -6.83 -9.29 3.62
CA GLY A 47 -6.35 -7.91 3.58
C GLY A 47 -5.44 -7.59 4.78
N GLY A 48 -5.40 -6.33 5.22
CA GLY A 48 -4.47 -5.84 6.23
C GLY A 48 -4.88 -4.50 6.86
N ASN A 49 -4.08 -4.00 7.79
CA ASN A 49 -4.33 -2.75 8.51
C ASN A 49 -3.10 -1.84 8.42
N PHE A 50 -3.21 -0.75 7.67
CA PHE A 50 -2.10 0.15 7.40
C PHE A 50 -2.40 1.56 7.94
N GLY A 51 -1.67 1.94 9.01
CA GLY A 51 -1.76 3.26 9.63
C GLY A 51 -0.68 4.25 9.17
N GLY A 52 0.12 3.89 8.17
CA GLY A 52 1.17 4.73 7.62
C GLY A 52 0.68 5.66 6.51
N THR A 53 1.60 6.41 5.90
CA THR A 53 1.30 7.29 4.76
C THR A 53 1.41 6.53 3.44
N ILE A 54 0.45 6.68 2.53
CA ILE A 54 0.55 6.24 1.14
C ILE A 54 0.60 7.48 0.24
N ALA A 55 1.60 7.57 -0.63
CA ALA A 55 1.85 8.74 -1.49
C ALA A 55 2.28 8.34 -2.90
N GLY A 56 2.18 9.26 -3.86
CA GLY A 56 2.58 9.08 -5.25
C GLY A 56 1.48 9.48 -6.24
N THR A 57 1.76 9.40 -7.53
CA THR A 57 0.75 9.62 -8.58
C THR A 57 0.07 8.32 -9.04
N GLY A 58 0.58 7.17 -8.62
CA GLY A 58 0.02 5.84 -8.90
C GLY A 58 -1.21 5.49 -8.05
N GLY A 59 -1.75 4.30 -8.29
CA GLY A 59 -3.01 3.84 -7.70
C GLY A 59 -2.89 2.76 -6.63
N PHE A 60 -4.03 2.40 -6.04
CA PHE A 60 -4.13 1.37 -5.03
C PHE A 60 -5.31 0.45 -5.31
N THR A 61 -5.07 -0.85 -5.47
CA THR A 61 -6.14 -1.81 -5.77
C THR A 61 -6.27 -2.84 -4.66
N VAL A 62 -7.50 -3.12 -4.24
CA VAL A 62 -7.84 -4.20 -3.32
C VAL A 62 -8.69 -5.23 -4.07
N GLN A 63 -8.20 -6.46 -4.12
CA GLN A 63 -8.91 -7.58 -4.73
C GLN A 63 -8.75 -8.85 -3.88
N GLY A 64 -9.43 -9.94 -4.24
CA GLY A 64 -9.34 -11.21 -3.52
C GLY A 64 -10.23 -11.31 -2.27
N GLY A 65 -11.16 -10.37 -2.08
CA GLY A 65 -12.24 -10.46 -1.08
C GLY A 65 -11.87 -10.08 0.35
N GLY A 66 -10.59 -9.82 0.64
CA GLY A 66 -10.14 -9.30 1.92
C GLY A 66 -10.41 -7.80 2.09
N THR A 67 -10.40 -7.32 3.34
CA THR A 67 -10.56 -5.89 3.65
C THR A 67 -9.21 -5.27 3.98
N GLN A 68 -8.84 -4.22 3.25
CA GLN A 68 -7.66 -3.42 3.56
C GLN A 68 -8.08 -2.12 4.24
N THR A 69 -7.78 -2.00 5.52
CA THR A 69 -8.02 -0.77 6.28
C THR A 69 -6.84 0.18 6.11
N LEU A 70 -7.10 1.41 5.69
CA LEU A 70 -6.11 2.49 5.58
C LEU A 70 -6.49 3.58 6.57
N SER A 71 -5.79 3.66 7.70
CA SER A 71 -6.09 4.63 8.78
C SER A 71 -5.12 5.81 8.84
N GLY A 72 -4.05 5.77 8.06
CA GLY A 72 -3.10 6.89 7.91
C GLY A 72 -3.44 7.81 6.74
N ALA A 73 -2.51 8.71 6.42
CA ALA A 73 -2.68 9.66 5.32
C ALA A 73 -2.58 8.97 3.95
N ASN A 74 -3.58 9.15 3.10
CA ASN A 74 -3.59 8.67 1.73
C ASN A 74 -3.55 9.89 0.79
N THR A 75 -2.37 10.20 0.28
CA THR A 75 -2.07 11.40 -0.52
C THR A 75 -1.80 11.08 -1.98
N TYR A 76 -1.97 9.81 -2.36
CA TYR A 76 -1.80 9.42 -3.75
C TYR A 76 -2.95 9.93 -4.61
N THR A 77 -2.67 10.16 -5.89
CA THR A 77 -3.66 10.75 -6.83
C THR A 77 -4.18 9.79 -7.88
N GLY A 78 -3.61 8.58 -7.99
CA GLY A 78 -4.13 7.55 -8.88
C GLY A 78 -5.37 6.86 -8.31
N ASP A 79 -6.02 6.05 -9.14
CA ASP A 79 -7.29 5.42 -8.79
C ASP A 79 -7.18 4.46 -7.59
N THR A 80 -8.27 4.40 -6.82
CA THR A 80 -8.50 3.35 -5.83
C THR A 80 -9.57 2.40 -6.34
N THR A 81 -9.27 1.10 -6.44
CA THR A 81 -10.20 0.07 -6.94
C THR A 81 -10.35 -1.14 -6.03
#